data_AF-A0A371B3Q7-F1
#
_entry.id   AF-A0A371B3Q7-F1
#
_cell.length_a   1.000
_cell.length_b   1.000
_cell.length_c   1.000
_cell.angle_alpha   90.00
_cell.angle_beta   90.00
_cell.angle_gamma   90.00
#
_symmetry.space_group_name_H-M   'P 1'
#
loop_
_entity.id
_entity.type
_entity.pdbx_description
1 polymer ?
#
loop_
_entity_poly.entity_id
_entity_poly.type
_entity_poly.pdbx_seq_one_letter_code
_entity_poly.pdbx_strand_id
1 'polypeptide(L)' 'MADKLDDFIDAAAGALDLPLEPAWKPAVKANLEVSLRHAAAFADFPLPDEAEPAPIFKA' A
#
# COMPACT_ATOMS: atom_id res chain seq x y z
N MET A 1 -11.54 -1.44 19.73
CA MET A 1 -11.84 -1.08 18.32
C MET A 1 -11.00 -2.02 17.47
N ALA A 2 -11.56 -2.57 16.39
CA ALA A 2 -10.76 -3.35 15.44
C ALA A 2 -9.63 -2.47 14.88
N ASP A 3 -8.50 -3.08 14.55
CA ASP A 3 -7.39 -2.37 13.96
C ASP A 3 -7.73 -2.00 12.51
N LYS A 4 -7.69 -0.71 12.19
CA LYS A 4 -7.99 -0.18 10.85
C LYS A 4 -7.12 -0.81 9.77
N LEU A 5 -5.90 -1.21 10.11
CA LEU A 5 -5.00 -1.85 9.16
C LEU A 5 -5.42 -3.30 8.87
N ASP A 6 -5.96 -4.01 9.87
CA ASP A 6 -6.52 -5.34 9.67
C ASP A 6 -7.77 -5.30 8.78
N ASP A 7 -8.62 -4.30 8.96
CA ASP A 7 -9.81 -4.07 8.12
C ASP A 7 -9.40 -3.74 6.67
N PHE A 8 -8.37 -2.91 6.49
CA PHE A 8 -7.83 -2.58 5.17
C PHE A 8 -7.24 -3.80 4.46
N ILE A 9 -6.49 -4.65 5.17
CA ILE A 9 -5.91 -5.88 4.62
C ILE A 9 -7.01 -6.80 4.11
N ASP A 10 -8.08 -7.01 4.89
CA ASP A 10 -9.18 -7.90 4.48
C ASP A 10 -9.92 -7.34 3.26
N ALA A 11 -10.19 -6.03 3.23
CA ALA A 11 -10.86 -5.38 2.11
C ALA A 11 -10.01 -5.43 0.83
N ALA A 12 -8.71 -5.16 0.93
CA ALA A 12 -7.79 -5.20 -0.21
C ALA A 12 -7.62 -6.63 -0.75
N ALA A 13 -7.46 -7.62 0.14
CA ALA A 13 -7.37 -9.03 -0.25
C ALA A 13 -8.64 -9.48 -0.98
N GLY A 14 -9.82 -9.10 -0.48
CA GLY A 14 -11.10 -9.39 -1.13
C GLY A 14 -11.25 -8.70 -2.50
N ALA A 15 -10.86 -7.43 -2.62
CA ALA A 15 -10.94 -6.69 -3.88
C ALA A 15 -10.00 -7.24 -4.97
N LEU A 16 -8.87 -7.83 -4.57
CA LEU A 16 -7.87 -8.40 -5.47
C LEU A 16 -8.07 -9.89 -5.75
N ASP A 17 -9.09 -10.52 -5.16
CA ASP A 17 -9.29 -11.97 -5.16
C ASP A 17 -8.00 -12.73 -4.76
N LEU A 18 -7.36 -12.25 -3.69
CA LEU A 18 -6.13 -12.81 -3.14
C LEU A 18 -6.43 -13.52 -1.81
N PRO A 19 -6.62 -14.86 -1.80
CA PRO A 19 -6.87 -15.60 -0.57
C PRO A 19 -5.70 -15.43 0.41
N LEU A 20 -5.99 -14.91 1.59
CA LEU A 20 -5.01 -14.73 2.66
C LEU A 20 -5.25 -15.74 3.77
N GLU A 21 -4.32 -16.67 3.93
CA GLU A 21 -4.35 -17.60 5.06
C GLU A 21 -4.25 -16.82 6.38
N PRO A 22 -5.08 -17.11 7.41
CA PRO A 22 -5.06 -16.35 8.66
C PRO A 22 -3.69 -16.29 9.34
N ALA A 23 -2.88 -17.35 9.19
CA ALA A 23 -1.52 -17.41 9.72
C ALA A 23 -0.56 -16.40 9.06
N TRP A 24 -0.85 -15.91 7.85
CA TRP A 24 0.00 -14.96 7.12
C TRP A 24 -0.34 -13.50 7.42
N LYS A 25 -1.56 -13.21 7.91
CA LYS A 25 -2.04 -11.84 8.16
C LYS A 25 -1.09 -11.02 9.05
N PRO A 26 -0.51 -11.55 10.14
CA PRO A 26 0.45 -10.78 10.95
C PRO A 26 1.70 -10.35 10.16
N ALA A 27 2.22 -11.22 9.28
CA ALA A 27 3.39 -10.90 8.46
C ALA A 27 3.06 -9.89 7.36
N VAL A 28 1.89 -10.01 6.71
CA VAL A 28 1.40 -9.03 5.73
C VAL A 28 1.26 -7.66 6.38
N LYS A 29 0.64 -7.60 7.56
CA LYS A 29 0.48 -6.38 8.34
C LYS A 29 1.81 -5.71 8.65
N ALA A 30 2.77 -6.47 9.20
CA ALA A 30 4.09 -5.94 9.53
C ALA A 30 4.82 -5.35 8.30
N ASN A 31 4.74 -6.00 7.15
CA ASN A 31 5.33 -5.47 5.91
C ASN A 31 4.59 -4.23 5.41
N LEU A 32 3.26 -4.22 5.50
CA LEU A 32 2.45 -3.09 5.07
C LEU A 32 2.69 -1.85 5.96
N GLU A 33 2.84 -2.01 7.28
CA GLU A 33 3.22 -0.92 8.19
C GLU A 33 4.56 -0.29 7.79
N VAL A 34 5.56 -1.10 7.44
CA VAL A 34 6.87 -0.63 6.98
C VAL A 34 6.73 0.15 5.67
N SER A 35 5.98 -0.38 4.69
CA SER A 35 5.73 0.29 3.41
C SER A 35 4.99 1.61 3.59
N LEU A 36 3.97 1.66 4.44
CA LEU A 36 3.22 2.89 4.73
C LEU A 36 4.08 3.94 5.42
N ARG A 37 4.99 3.53 6.32
CA ARG A 37 5.96 4.45 6.92
C ARG A 37 6.93 5.02 5.89
N HIS A 38 7.37 4.23 4.91
CA HIS A 38 8.19 4.75 3.81
C HIS A 38 7.39 5.69 2.91
N ALA A 39 6.14 5.35 2.58
CA ALA A 39 5.27 6.24 1.79
C ALA A 39 5.05 7.59 2.48
N ALA A 40 4.89 7.60 3.82
CA ALA A 40 4.75 8.83 4.59
C ALA A 40 5.97 9.77 4.47
N ALA A 41 7.17 9.23 4.23
CA ALA A 41 8.37 10.05 4.01
C ALA A 41 8.33 10.87 2.70
N PHE A 42 7.43 10.53 1.78
CA PHE A 42 7.24 11.23 0.50
C PHE A 42 5.88 11.94 0.38
N ALA A 43 4.98 11.78 1.35
CA ALA A 43 3.60 12.29 1.27
C ALA A 43 3.52 13.83 1.18
N ASP A 44 4.50 14.52 1.77
CA ASP A 44 4.58 15.99 1.77
C ASP A 44 5.44 16.54 0.62
N PHE A 45 6.00 15.68 -0.23
CA PHE A 45 6.77 16.13 -1.38
C PHE A 45 5.83 16.81 -2.40
N PRO A 46 6.04 18.08 -2.76
CA PRO A 46 5.15 18.77 -3.68
C PRO A 46 5.22 18.12 -5.06
N LEU A 47 4.07 17.70 -5.58
CA LEU A 47 3.91 17.16 -6.92
C LEU A 47 2.98 18.08 -7.72
N PRO A 48 3.52 18.99 -8.56
CA PRO A 48 2.71 19.83 -9.45
C PRO A 48 1.87 19.00 -10.41
N ASP A 49 0.73 19.51 -10.85
CA ASP A 49 -0.14 18.83 -11.81
C ASP A 49 0.56 18.59 -13.16
N GLU A 50 1.52 19.45 -13.53
CA GLU A 50 2.32 19.33 -14.75
C GLU A 50 3.49 18.32 -14.61
N ALA A 51 3.68 17.72 -13.44
CA ALA A 51 4.74 16.73 -13.23
C ALA A 51 4.40 15.42 -13.96
N GLU A 52 5.13 15.14 -15.03
CA GLU A 52 5.01 13.88 -15.76
C GLU A 52 5.65 12.71 -14.96
N PRO A 53 5.02 11.52 -14.92
CA PRO A 53 5.64 10.33 -14.34
C PRO A 53 6.89 9.92 -15.14
N ALA A 54 7.91 9.42 -14.46
CA ALA A 54 9.05 8.78 -15.12
C ALA A 54 8.61 7.46 -15.81
N PRO A 55 9.43 6.86 -16.70
CA PRO A 55 10.00 7.35 -17.95
C PRO A 55 9.02 7.25 -19.13
N ILE A 56 9.23 8.09 -20.15
CA ILE A 56 8.54 7.99 -21.44
C ILE A 56 9.20 6.87 -22.26
N PHE A 57 8.45 5.80 -22.55
CA PHE A 57 8.86 4.77 -23.49
C PHE A 57 9.20 5.39 -24.85
N LYS A 58 10.41 5.12 -25.37
CA LYS A 58 10.82 5.45 -26.74
C LYS A 58 11.08 4.13 -27.48
N ALA A 59 10.31 3.90 -28.54
CA ALA A 59 10.40 2.74 -29.42
C ALA A 59 11.66 2.77 -30.30
#